data_AF-A0A135VCL4-F1
#
_entry.id   AF-A0A135VCL4-F1
#
_cell.length_a   1.000
_cell.length_b   1.000
_cell.length_c   1.000
_cell.angle_alpha   90.00
_cell.angle_beta   90.00
_cell.angle_gamma   90.00
#
_symmetry.space_group_name_H-M   'P 1'
#
loop_
_entity.id
_entity.type
_entity.pdbx_description
1 polymer ?
#
loop_
_entity_poly.entity_id
_entity_poly.type
_entity_poly.pdbx_seq_one_letter_code
_entity_poly.pdbx_strand_id
1 'polypeptide(L)'
;MWTEILLIPFVIILVVFFLFWIVHEGIRWQKHRFLGGFARFIQHSPGRAFFTFFLLFILMIPASLFLMTGLWLDALASPLGPQRVDVVNVMLLLFLVLAFAFPVMYSSLGTWRNARRAEAEMKVRPTGM
;
A
#
# COMPACT_ATOMS: atom_id res chain seq x y z
N MET A 1 -18.73 4.93 16.73
CA MET A 1 -18.12 6.28 16.65
C MET A 1 -16.60 6.17 16.56
N TRP A 2 -15.95 5.34 17.38
CA TRP A 2 -14.49 5.13 17.31
C TRP A 2 -14.07 4.42 16.03
N THR A 3 -14.86 3.45 15.55
CA THR A 3 -14.62 2.76 14.29
C THR A 3 -14.57 3.73 13.12
N GLU A 4 -15.53 4.67 13.05
CA GLU A 4 -15.60 5.66 11.97
C GLU A 4 -14.39 6.58 11.97
N ILE A 5 -13.95 7.03 13.16
CA ILE A 5 -12.77 7.89 13.31
C ILE A 5 -11.49 7.14 12.89
N LEU A 6 -11.35 5.88 13.33
CA LEU A 6 -10.16 5.07 13.04
C LEU A 6 -10.19 4.44 11.63
N LEU A 7 -11.34 4.45 10.96
CA LEU A 7 -11.49 4.05 9.56
C LEU A 7 -10.89 5.08 8.60
N ILE A 8 -10.96 6.38 8.92
CA ILE A 8 -10.45 7.46 8.07
C ILE A 8 -8.97 7.25 7.69
N PRO A 9 -8.02 7.07 8.63
CA PRO A 9 -6.61 6.89 8.26
C PRO A 9 -6.39 5.59 7.45
N PHE A 10 -7.13 4.52 7.75
CA PHE A 10 -7.06 3.27 6.98
C PHE A 10 -7.49 3.48 5.53
N VAL A 11 -8.63 4.15 5.31
CA VAL A 11 -9.14 4.46 3.97
C VAL A 11 -8.19 5.38 3.21
N ILE A 12 -7.59 6.38 3.87
CA ILE A 12 -6.62 7.26 3.24
C ILE A 12 -5.40 6.48 2.74
N ILE A 13 -4.82 5.61 3.58
CA ILE A 13 -3.67 4.78 3.19
C ILE A 13 -4.05 3.88 2.00
N LEU A 14 -5.24 3.28 2.05
CA LEU A 14 -5.75 2.42 0.98
C LEU A 14 -5.93 3.19 -0.33
N VAL A 15 -6.56 4.36 -0.31
CA VAL A 15 -6.73 5.22 -1.49
C VAL A 15 -5.38 5.64 -2.07
N VAL A 16 -4.44 6.08 -1.22
CA VAL A 16 -3.08 6.45 -1.66
C VAL A 16 -2.36 5.26 -2.29
N PHE A 17 -2.49 4.07 -1.70
CA PHE A 17 -1.94 2.83 -2.25
C PHE A 17 -2.50 2.51 -3.64
N PHE A 18 -3.83 2.55 -3.80
CA PHE A 18 -4.47 2.30 -5.10
C PHE A 18 -4.09 3.34 -6.15
N LEU A 19 -4.01 4.63 -5.77
CA LEU A 19 -3.56 5.68 -6.67
C LEU A 19 -2.15 5.41 -7.17
N PHE A 20 -1.22 5.09 -6.28
CA PHE A 20 0.15 4.76 -6.65
C PHE A 20 0.24 3.48 -7.48
N TRP A 21 -0.56 2.46 -7.19
CA TRP A 21 -0.59 1.22 -7.95
C TRP A 21 -1.04 1.43 -9.41
N ILE A 22 -2.20 2.09 -9.61
CA ILE A 22 -2.74 2.40 -10.95
C ILE A 22 -1.74 3.24 -11.75
N VAL A 23 -1.13 4.20 -11.07
CA VAL A 23 -0.18 5.12 -11.67
C VAL A 23 1.14 4.41 -12.01
N HIS A 24 1.61 3.50 -11.17
CA HIS A 24 2.82 2.71 -11.42
C HIS A 24 2.70 1.84 -12.69
N GLU A 25 1.51 1.30 -12.99
CA GLU A 25 1.30 0.46 -14.18
C GLU A 25 1.13 1.25 -15.49
N GLY A 26 0.67 2.51 -15.44
CA GLY A 26 0.34 3.27 -16.65
C GLY A 26 1.33 4.40 -16.97
N ILE A 27 2.13 4.23 -18.03
CA ILE A 27 3.02 5.29 -18.55
C ILE A 27 2.22 6.54 -19.00
N ARG A 28 0.99 6.33 -19.48
CA ARG A 28 0.07 7.41 -19.92
C ARG A 28 -0.27 8.42 -18.82
N TRP A 29 -0.15 8.02 -17.54
CA TRP A 29 -0.54 8.87 -16.41
C TRP A 29 0.42 10.05 -16.18
N GLN A 30 1.65 10.02 -16.71
CA GLN A 30 2.61 11.12 -16.58
C GLN A 30 2.09 12.45 -17.12
N LYS A 31 1.27 12.41 -18.18
CA LYS A 31 0.69 13.58 -18.85
C LYS A 31 -0.65 14.01 -18.23
N HIS A 32 -1.18 13.27 -17.26
CA HIS A 32 -2.47 13.57 -16.65
C HIS A 32 -2.38 14.77 -15.70
N ARG A 33 -3.35 15.70 -15.76
CA ARG A 33 -3.35 16.95 -14.99
C ARG A 33 -3.24 16.73 -13.47
N PHE A 34 -3.97 15.74 -12.95
CA PHE A 34 -4.04 15.48 -11.50
C PHE A 34 -3.14 14.33 -11.03
N LEU A 35 -2.97 13.30 -11.87
CA LEU A 35 -2.23 12.08 -11.52
C LEU A 35 -0.76 12.12 -11.96
N GLY A 36 -0.40 13.09 -12.82
CA GLY A 36 0.95 13.23 -13.35
C GLY A 36 1.99 13.50 -12.27
N GLY A 37 1.62 14.18 -11.17
CA GLY A 37 2.51 14.38 -10.02
C GLY A 37 2.91 13.05 -9.37
N PHE A 38 1.91 12.23 -9.03
CA PHE A 38 2.12 10.89 -8.48
C PHE A 38 2.87 9.97 -9.46
N ALA A 39 2.58 10.09 -10.76
CA ALA A 39 3.23 9.31 -11.81
C ALA A 39 4.71 9.61 -11.91
N ARG A 40 5.04 10.89 -11.99
CA ARG A 40 6.44 11.33 -12.01
C ARG A 40 7.17 10.95 -10.74
N PHE A 41 6.52 10.94 -9.59
CA PHE A 41 7.15 10.53 -8.34
C PHE A 41 7.51 9.04 -8.34
N ILE A 42 6.52 8.17 -8.57
CA ILE A 42 6.70 6.72 -8.41
C ILE A 42 7.46 6.09 -9.58
N GLN A 43 7.31 6.63 -10.80
CA GLN A 43 7.99 6.12 -12.00
C GLN A 43 9.41 6.69 -12.18
N HIS A 44 9.86 7.61 -11.31
CA HIS A 44 11.21 8.18 -11.40
C HIS A 44 12.30 7.13 -11.20
N SER A 45 12.11 6.19 -10.27
CA SER A 45 13.06 5.09 -10.09
C SER A 45 12.38 3.85 -9.49
N PRO A 46 12.84 2.64 -9.86
CA PRO A 46 12.33 1.39 -9.30
C PRO A 46 12.46 1.33 -7.77
N GLY A 47 13.51 1.93 -7.21
CA GLY A 47 13.71 2.00 -5.77
C GLY A 47 12.66 2.85 -5.06
N ARG A 48 12.29 4.02 -5.61
CA ARG A 48 11.22 4.86 -5.04
C ARG A 48 9.88 4.13 -5.04
N ALA A 49 9.56 3.42 -6.13
CA ALA A 49 8.36 2.60 -6.20
C ALA A 49 8.35 1.54 -5.10
N PHE A 50 9.42 0.76 -4.97
CA PHE A 50 9.54 -0.27 -3.93
C PHE A 50 9.37 0.31 -2.53
N PHE A 51 10.15 1.34 -2.15
CA PHE A 51 10.06 1.91 -0.80
C PHE A 51 8.70 2.54 -0.50
N THR A 52 8.02 3.10 -1.51
CA THR A 52 6.67 3.64 -1.35
C THR A 52 5.66 2.54 -1.06
N PHE A 53 5.63 1.47 -1.87
CA PHE A 53 4.72 0.34 -1.65
C PHE A 53 5.05 -0.41 -0.35
N PHE A 54 6.33 -0.56 -0.02
CA PHE A 54 6.77 -1.17 1.23
C PHE A 54 6.34 -0.36 2.46
N LEU A 55 6.54 0.96 2.44
CA LEU A 55 6.10 1.84 3.53
C LEU A 55 4.57 1.81 3.69
N LEU A 56 3.83 1.91 2.58
CA LEU A 56 2.37 1.85 2.63
C LEU A 56 1.88 0.49 3.13
N PHE A 57 2.50 -0.61 2.71
CA PHE A 57 2.19 -1.96 3.22
C PHE A 57 2.44 -2.07 4.74
N ILE A 58 3.60 -1.59 5.21
CA ILE A 58 3.90 -1.57 6.64
C ILE A 58 2.89 -0.71 7.40
N LEU A 59 2.50 0.45 6.87
CA LEU A 59 1.52 1.35 7.50
C LEU A 59 0.10 0.77 7.51
N MET A 60 -0.26 -0.09 6.55
CA MET A 60 -1.56 -0.77 6.57
C MET A 60 -1.70 -1.72 7.78
N ILE A 61 -0.61 -2.31 8.27
CA ILE A 61 -0.65 -3.21 9.43
C ILE A 61 -1.15 -2.48 10.70
N PRO A 62 -0.49 -1.43 11.22
CA PRO A 62 -0.99 -0.70 12.38
C PRO A 62 -2.32 -0.01 12.10
N ALA A 63 -2.58 0.46 10.87
CA ALA A 63 -3.89 1.03 10.53
C ALA A 63 -5.02 0.00 10.63
N SER A 64 -4.77 -1.24 10.21
CA SER A 64 -5.73 -2.35 10.37
C SER A 64 -5.96 -2.71 11.83
N LEU A 65 -4.92 -2.69 12.67
CA LEU A 65 -5.02 -2.90 14.11
C LEU A 65 -5.79 -1.76 14.80
N PHE A 66 -5.62 -0.52 14.36
CA PHE A 66 -6.41 0.60 14.85
C PHE A 66 -7.88 0.47 14.48
N LEU A 67 -8.20 0.09 13.25
CA LEU A 67 -9.58 -0.16 12.84
C LEU A 67 -10.23 -1.24 13.72
N MET A 68 -9.51 -2.34 13.96
CA MET A 68 -9.97 -3.41 14.85
C MET A 68 -10.19 -2.89 16.27
N THR A 69 -9.25 -2.10 16.81
CA THR A 69 -9.39 -1.48 18.13
C THR A 69 -10.64 -0.60 18.20
N GLY A 70 -10.91 0.20 17.17
CA GLY A 70 -12.12 1.03 17.09
C GLY A 70 -13.41 0.22 17.15
N LEU A 71 -13.43 -0.91 16.42
CA LEU A 71 -14.57 -1.83 16.42
C LEU A 71 -14.79 -2.46 17.78
N TRP A 72 -13.71 -2.85 18.48
CA TRP A 72 -13.80 -3.36 19.84
C TRP A 72 -14.31 -2.31 20.83
N LEU A 73 -13.84 -1.06 20.74
CA LEU A 73 -14.29 0.02 21.61
C LEU A 73 -15.77 0.34 21.42
N ASP A 74 -16.24 0.41 20.17
CA ASP A 74 -17.66 0.63 19.87
C ASP A 74 -18.52 -0.55 20.33
N ALA A 75 -18.05 -1.78 20.16
CA ALA A 75 -18.75 -2.99 20.60
C ALA A 75 -18.88 -3.09 22.13
N LEU A 76 -17.85 -2.68 22.87
CA LEU A 76 -17.88 -2.66 24.34
C LEU A 76 -18.82 -1.58 24.89
N ALA A 77 -18.99 -0.47 24.14
CA ALA A 77 -19.93 0.59 24.50
C ALA A 77 -21.39 0.29 24.09
N SER A 78 -21.61 -0.77 23.31
CA SER A 78 -22.94 -1.17 22.82
C SER A 78 -23.68 -2.06 23.83
N PRO A 79 -25.00 -1.87 24.02
CA PRO A 79 -25.81 -2.74 24.88
C PRO A 79 -25.90 -4.19 24.39
N LEU A 80 -25.58 -4.45 23.12
CA LEU A 80 -25.56 -5.79 22.53
C LEU A 80 -24.22 -6.52 22.74
N GLY A 81 -23.18 -5.82 23.22
CA GLY A 81 -21.81 -6.34 23.31
C GLY A 81 -21.17 -6.67 21.95
N PRO A 82 -19.95 -7.23 21.94
CA PRO A 82 -19.26 -7.62 20.70
C PRO A 82 -19.95 -8.80 20.02
N GLN A 83 -20.60 -8.52 18.88
CA GLN A 83 -21.09 -9.57 18.00
C GLN A 83 -19.93 -10.21 17.24
N ARG A 84 -19.78 -11.53 17.42
CA ARG A 84 -18.68 -12.30 16.79
C ARG A 84 -18.68 -12.18 15.27
N VAL A 85 -19.85 -12.08 14.65
CA VAL A 85 -20.01 -12.04 13.19
C VAL A 85 -19.40 -10.76 12.61
N ASP A 86 -19.66 -9.60 13.22
CA ASP A 86 -19.16 -8.32 12.74
C ASP A 86 -17.64 -8.20 12.85
N VAL A 87 -17.09 -8.64 13.99
CA VAL A 87 -15.63 -8.68 14.20
C VAL A 87 -14.97 -9.56 13.14
N VAL A 88 -15.50 -10.77 12.92
CA VAL A 88 -14.93 -11.71 11.93
C VAL A 88 -15.03 -11.16 10.52
N ASN A 89 -16.15 -10.55 10.14
CA ASN A 89 -16.32 -9.96 8.81
C ASN A 89 -15.30 -8.85 8.54
N VAL A 90 -15.06 -7.96 9.51
CA VAL A 90 -14.05 -6.91 9.38
C VAL A 90 -12.65 -7.49 9.32
N MET A 91 -12.33 -8.54 10.10
CA MET A 91 -11.05 -9.25 9.99
C MET A 91 -10.82 -9.83 8.60
N LEU A 92 -11.82 -10.53 8.05
CA LEU A 92 -11.73 -11.11 6.72
C LEU A 92 -11.51 -10.04 5.64
N LEU A 93 -12.17 -8.89 5.76
CA LEU A 93 -11.97 -7.77 4.85
C LEU A 93 -10.55 -7.19 4.97
N LEU A 94 -10.04 -7.02 6.19
CA LEU A 94 -8.66 -6.56 6.41
C LEU A 94 -7.62 -7.55 5.86
N PHE A 95 -7.84 -8.85 6.06
CA PHE A 95 -6.98 -9.88 5.47
C PHE A 95 -7.02 -9.85 3.95
N LEU A 96 -8.19 -9.66 3.34
CA LEU A 96 -8.33 -9.53 1.90
C LEU A 96 -7.51 -8.34 1.36
N VAL A 97 -7.60 -7.18 2.02
CA VAL A 97 -6.83 -5.98 1.64
C VAL A 97 -5.32 -6.23 1.75
N LEU A 98 -4.85 -6.82 2.85
CA LEU A 98 -3.43 -7.12 3.04
C LEU A 98 -2.92 -8.17 2.04
N ALA A 99 -3.73 -9.20 1.78
CA ALA A 99 -3.43 -10.22 0.77
C ALA A 99 -3.33 -9.64 -0.63
N PHE A 100 -4.12 -8.61 -0.95
CA PHE A 100 -4.01 -7.88 -2.21
C PHE A 100 -2.78 -6.97 -2.27
N ALA A 101 -2.44 -6.29 -1.17
CA ALA A 101 -1.29 -5.38 -1.13
C ALA A 101 0.07 -6.11 -1.23
N PHE A 102 0.14 -7.35 -0.74
CA PHE A 102 1.38 -8.12 -0.70
C PHE A 102 1.97 -8.43 -2.09
N PRO A 103 1.22 -8.97 -3.09
CA PRO A 103 1.71 -9.16 -4.45
C PRO A 103 2.21 -7.88 -5.11
N VAL A 104 1.52 -6.75 -4.92
CA VAL A 104 1.92 -5.45 -5.48
C VAL A 104 3.28 -5.04 -4.91
N MET A 105 3.44 -5.08 -3.58
CA MET A 105 4.71 -4.80 -2.93
C MET A 105 5.81 -5.77 -3.41
N TYR A 106 5.51 -7.07 -3.50
CA TYR A 106 6.49 -8.08 -3.90
C TYR A 106 6.94 -7.90 -5.35
N SER A 107 6.02 -7.55 -6.25
CA SER A 107 6.35 -7.24 -7.64
C SER A 107 7.31 -6.04 -7.74
N SER A 108 7.09 -4.99 -6.95
CA SER A 108 7.95 -3.80 -6.91
C SER A 108 9.34 -4.10 -6.34
N LEU A 109 9.45 -5.06 -5.41
CA LEU A 109 10.74 -5.56 -4.93
C LEU A 109 11.51 -6.25 -6.07
N GLY A 110 10.83 -7.06 -6.88
CA GLY A 110 11.43 -7.74 -8.03
C GLY A 110 11.98 -6.76 -9.06
N THR A 111 11.20 -5.74 -9.43
CA THR A 111 11.64 -4.71 -10.40
C THR A 111 12.83 -3.92 -9.88
N TRP A 112 12.83 -3.54 -8.60
CA TRP A 112 13.96 -2.85 -7.98
C TRP A 112 15.23 -3.71 -7.92
N ARG A 113 15.11 -4.98 -7.52
CA ARG A 113 16.25 -5.91 -7.48
C ARG A 113 16.88 -6.11 -8.85
N ASN A 114 16.05 -6.28 -9.89
CA ASN A 114 16.54 -6.44 -11.26
C ASN A 114 17.22 -5.16 -11.77
N ALA A 115 16.65 -3.99 -11.48
CA ALA A 115 17.29 -2.71 -11.80
C ALA A 115 18.65 -2.54 -11.10
N ARG A 116 18.75 -2.89 -9.82
CA ARG A 116 20.04 -2.85 -9.08
C ARG A 116 21.08 -3.82 -9.64
N ARG A 117 20.66 -5.01 -10.07
CA ARG A 117 21.56 -5.98 -10.74
C ARG A 117 22.06 -5.44 -12.08
N ALA A 118 21.17 -4.90 -12.90
CA ALA A 118 21.55 -4.29 -14.18
C ALA A 118 22.51 -3.09 -14.00
N GLU A 119 22.27 -2.23 -13.01
CA GLU A 119 23.20 -1.14 -12.65
C GLU A 119 24.58 -1.67 -12.25
N ALA A 120 24.63 -2.77 -11.48
CA ALA A 120 25.89 -3.40 -11.08
C ALA A 120 26.63 -4.01 -12.27
N GLU A 121 25.93 -4.71 -13.17
CA GLU A 121 26.51 -5.29 -14.38
C GLU A 121 27.09 -4.21 -15.31
N MET A 122 26.41 -3.06 -15.46
CA MET A 122 26.90 -1.94 -16.28
C MET A 122 28.13 -1.25 -15.70
N LYS A 123 28.32 -1.26 -14.38
CA LYS A 123 29.55 -0.76 -13.73
C LYS A 123 30.74 -1.68 -13.88
N VAL A 124 30.49 -2.99 -14.02
CA VAL A 124 31.55 -4.00 -14.21
C VAL A 124 31.95 -4.12 -15.68
N ARG A 125 31.08 -3.73 -16.64
CA ARG A 125 31.50 -3.56 -18.03
C ARG A 125 32.52 -2.42 -18.11
N PRO A 126 33.78 -2.68 -18.48
CA PRO A 126 34.70 -1.62 -18.79
C PRO A 126 34.11 -0.83 -19.95
N THR A 127 34.26 0.48 -19.92
CA THR A 127 34.26 1.35 -21.09
C THR A 127 35.28 0.83 -22.09
N GLY A 128 34.88 -0.17 -22.87
CA GLY A 128 35.69 -0.96 -23.77
C GLY A 128 34.91 -1.25 -25.05
N MET A 129 34.47 -0.17 -25.69
CA MET A 129 34.57 0.00 -27.13
C MET A 129 35.13 1.39 -27.37
#